data_AF-A0A2A7MKI0-F1
#
_entry.id   AF-A0A2A7MKI0-F1
#
_cell.length_a   1.000
_cell.length_b   1.000
_cell.length_c   1.000
_cell.angle_alpha   90.00
_cell.angle_beta   90.00
_cell.angle_gamma   90.00
#
_symmetry.space_group_name_H-M   'P 1'
#
loop_
_entity.id
_entity.type
_entity.pdbx_description
1 polymer ?
#
loop_
_entity_poly.entity_id
_entity_poly.type
_entity_poly.pdbx_seq_one_letter_code
_entity_poly.pdbx_strand_id
1 'polypeptide(L)'
;MKKNLLKMLLIGCMVVSSASTGVFASTANANKIKENEVVQVQEDYILDKEFKEYILSLKGISNDEKQKLIESEKVIQPIYKQIDILLDKADSLGADVRVKIQAVDDKIYEIQNEDSKIMDKAHKYEASKLINGFDINEESLDDNNEESIYDSMVNYIKSLPVLTASEKDKLLATQKKLEPYYKELEELYKELDKVQKPVMDEVDKLYNKVDEEYKDVAYIWDKVDHNE
;
A
#
# COMPACT_ATOMS: atom_id res chain seq x y z
N MET A 1 -6.66 0.97 -8.51
CA MET A 1 -6.71 0.42 -7.13
C MET A 1 -7.39 -0.96 -6.98
N LYS A 2 -8.10 -1.50 -7.98
CA LYS A 2 -8.73 -2.86 -7.90
C LYS A 2 -7.74 -4.04 -7.74
N LYS A 3 -6.49 -3.90 -8.20
CA LYS A 3 -5.48 -4.97 -8.24
C LYS A 3 -4.88 -5.33 -6.87
N ASN A 4 -4.91 -4.41 -5.90
CA ASN A 4 -4.36 -4.67 -4.55
C ASN A 4 -5.33 -5.46 -3.67
N LEU A 5 -6.64 -5.32 -3.88
CA LEU A 5 -7.67 -6.08 -3.19
C LEU A 5 -7.67 -7.56 -3.60
N LEU A 6 -7.47 -7.88 -4.89
CA LEU A 6 -7.47 -9.26 -5.37
C LEU A 6 -6.23 -10.04 -4.87
N LYS A 7 -5.06 -9.38 -4.83
CA LYS A 7 -3.85 -9.94 -4.22
C LYS A 7 -3.97 -10.03 -2.69
N MET A 8 -4.56 -9.05 -2.01
CA MET A 8 -4.86 -9.15 -0.57
C MET A 8 -5.88 -10.24 -0.23
N LEU A 9 -6.86 -10.53 -1.10
CA LEU A 9 -7.87 -11.58 -0.83
C LEU A 9 -7.29 -13.00 -1.04
N LEU A 10 -6.43 -13.17 -2.07
CA LEU A 10 -5.72 -14.44 -2.32
C LEU A 10 -4.56 -14.68 -1.34
N ILE A 11 -3.91 -13.62 -0.85
CA ILE A 11 -2.88 -13.69 0.20
C ILE A 11 -3.51 -13.70 1.61
N GLY A 12 -4.72 -13.17 1.80
CA GLY A 12 -5.44 -13.21 3.08
C GLY A 12 -5.90 -14.62 3.49
N CYS A 13 -5.91 -15.57 2.54
CA CYS A 13 -6.05 -17.00 2.82
C CYS A 13 -4.71 -17.69 3.17
N MET A 14 -3.57 -16.98 3.14
CA MET A 14 -2.26 -17.47 3.60
C MET A 14 -2.09 -17.19 5.10
N VAL A 15 -2.29 -18.23 5.91
CA VAL A 15 -1.85 -18.42 7.29
C VAL A 15 -0.63 -17.57 7.70
N VAL A 16 -0.72 -16.75 8.78
CA VAL A 16 -0.02 -17.04 10.05
C VAL A 16 -0.64 -16.30 11.24
N SER A 17 -0.97 -17.07 12.26
CA SER A 17 -0.86 -16.69 13.66
C SER A 17 0.44 -15.90 13.93
N SER A 18 0.32 -14.60 14.17
CA SER A 18 1.17 -13.92 15.13
C SER A 18 0.27 -13.05 15.99
N ALA A 19 0.41 -13.22 17.29
CA ALA A 19 -0.28 -12.43 18.28
C ALA A 19 -0.10 -10.94 17.95
N SER A 20 -1.18 -10.19 18.07
CA SER A 20 -1.18 -8.74 18.12
C SER A 20 -0.40 -8.26 19.33
N THR A 21 0.93 -8.29 19.27
CA THR A 21 1.79 -7.49 20.16
C THR A 21 2.27 -6.29 19.37
N GLY A 22 1.46 -5.24 19.40
CA GLY A 22 1.72 -3.98 18.73
C GLY A 22 0.68 -2.94 19.11
N VAL A 23 0.45 -2.77 20.41
CA VAL A 23 -0.19 -1.57 20.95
C VAL A 23 0.75 -0.40 20.63
N PHE A 24 0.55 0.27 19.50
CA PHE A 24 1.04 1.64 19.36
C PHE A 24 0.06 2.52 20.12
N ALA A 25 0.30 2.63 21.43
CA ALA A 25 -0.22 3.71 22.22
C ALA A 25 0.35 5.00 21.63
N SER A 26 -0.44 5.72 20.82
CA SER A 26 -0.19 7.13 20.61
C SER A 26 -0.42 7.79 21.96
N THR A 27 0.66 8.16 22.65
CA THR A 27 0.55 9.11 23.76
C THR A 27 0.01 10.39 23.15
N ALA A 28 -1.27 10.65 23.40
CA ALA A 28 -1.95 11.88 23.07
C ALA A 28 -1.17 13.04 23.69
N ASN A 29 -0.34 13.70 22.90
CA ASN A 29 0.15 15.02 23.26
C ASN A 29 -0.84 16.02 22.68
N ALA A 30 -1.81 16.39 23.51
CA ALA A 30 -2.78 17.43 23.22
C ALA A 30 -2.07 18.79 23.16
N ASN A 31 -1.52 19.14 22.00
CA ASN A 31 -1.24 20.53 21.67
C ASN A 31 -2.03 20.90 20.43
N LYS A 32 -3.02 21.78 20.64
CA LYS A 32 -3.79 22.46 19.61
C LYS A 32 -2.82 23.20 18.69
N ILE A 33 -2.54 22.65 17.51
CA ILE A 33 -1.88 23.39 16.44
C ILE A 33 -3.00 24.15 15.72
N LYS A 34 -2.93 25.49 15.83
CA LYS A 34 -3.80 26.41 15.10
C LYS A 34 -3.59 26.20 13.60
N GLU A 35 -4.69 26.22 12.85
CA GLU A 35 -4.68 26.35 11.39
C GLU A 35 -3.75 27.51 11.01
N ASN A 36 -2.65 27.19 10.35
CA ASN A 36 -1.82 28.18 9.68
C ASN A 36 -2.14 28.10 8.20
N GLU A 37 -2.61 29.22 7.65
CA GLU A 37 -2.64 29.46 6.22
C GLU A 37 -1.27 29.14 5.61
N VAL A 38 -1.29 28.40 4.50
CA VAL A 38 -0.09 28.09 3.71
C VAL A 38 0.37 29.38 3.03
N VAL A 39 1.18 30.16 3.76
CA VAL A 39 1.99 31.23 3.19
C VAL A 39 3.27 30.56 2.69
N GLN A 40 3.50 30.61 1.38
CA GLN A 40 4.81 30.30 0.80
C GLN A 40 5.81 31.36 1.26
N VAL A 41 6.47 31.12 2.39
CA VAL A 41 7.68 31.85 2.76
C VAL A 41 8.84 30.97 2.29
N GLN A 42 9.55 31.45 1.28
CA GLN A 42 10.85 30.93 0.89
C GLN A 42 11.84 31.38 1.99
N GLU A 43 11.80 30.71 3.14
CA GLU A 43 12.86 30.83 4.16
C GLU A 43 14.12 30.16 3.59
N ASP A 44 15.29 30.78 3.81
CA ASP A 44 16.61 30.21 3.50
C ASP A 44 16.78 28.90 4.29
N TYR A 45 16.34 27.80 3.70
CA TYR A 45 16.47 26.49 4.33
C TYR A 45 17.93 26.08 4.38
N ILE A 46 18.38 25.73 5.59
CA ILE A 46 19.73 25.22 5.81
C ILE A 46 19.71 23.72 5.59
N LEU A 47 20.41 23.27 4.56
CA LEU A 47 20.63 21.85 4.26
C LEU A 47 21.09 21.10 5.51
N ASP A 48 20.54 19.91 5.73
CA ASP A 48 20.98 19.04 6.81
C ASP A 48 22.52 18.88 6.81
N LYS A 49 23.12 19.03 7.98
CA LYS A 49 24.58 19.10 8.11
C LYS A 49 25.23 17.77 7.75
N GLU A 50 24.65 16.65 8.17
CA GLU A 50 25.19 15.31 7.90
C GLU A 50 25.10 15.02 6.40
N PHE A 51 23.98 15.37 5.78
CA PHE A 51 23.81 15.17 4.33
C PHE A 51 24.73 16.06 3.50
N LYS A 52 24.97 17.31 3.94
CA LYS A 52 25.97 18.18 3.32
C LYS A 52 27.37 17.58 3.41
N GLU A 53 27.76 17.06 4.57
CA GLU A 53 29.05 16.41 4.77
C GLU A 53 29.19 15.16 3.90
N TYR A 54 28.11 14.39 3.75
CA TYR A 54 28.03 13.26 2.82
C TYR A 54 28.33 13.69 1.38
N ILE A 55 27.63 14.69 0.83
CA ILE A 55 27.86 15.19 -0.54
C ILE A 55 29.32 15.63 -0.71
N LEU A 56 29.89 16.32 0.28
CA LEU A 56 31.29 16.75 0.24
C LEU A 56 32.28 15.58 0.25
N SER A 57 31.92 14.45 0.85
CA SER A 57 32.74 13.23 0.91
C SER A 57 32.73 12.40 -0.37
N LEU A 58 31.74 12.59 -1.26
CA LEU A 58 31.59 11.82 -2.50
C LEU A 58 32.84 11.90 -3.39
N LYS A 59 33.20 10.75 -3.97
CA LYS A 59 34.33 10.62 -4.91
C LYS A 59 33.80 10.55 -6.35
N GLY A 60 34.69 10.77 -7.32
CA GLY A 60 34.32 10.68 -8.74
C GLY A 60 33.57 11.90 -9.32
N ILE A 61 33.27 12.92 -8.50
CA ILE A 61 32.60 14.16 -8.91
C ILE A 61 33.41 15.41 -8.52
N SER A 62 33.28 16.48 -9.30
CA SER A 62 33.96 17.76 -9.09
C SER A 62 33.35 18.58 -7.95
N ASN A 63 34.08 19.61 -7.48
CA ASN A 63 33.56 20.54 -6.47
C ASN A 63 32.34 21.33 -6.97
N ASP A 64 32.29 21.67 -8.25
CA ASP A 64 31.15 22.37 -8.85
C ASP A 64 29.91 21.45 -8.89
N GLU A 65 30.09 20.17 -9.22
CA GLU A 65 29.01 19.17 -9.17
C GLU A 65 28.50 18.94 -7.75
N LYS A 66 29.40 18.87 -6.76
CA LYS A 66 29.02 18.82 -5.33
C LYS A 66 28.21 20.04 -4.91
N GLN A 67 28.58 21.24 -5.37
CA GLN A 67 27.86 22.46 -5.06
C GLN A 67 26.45 22.46 -5.67
N LYS A 68 26.29 21.97 -6.91
CA LYS A 68 24.98 21.79 -7.54
C LYS A 68 24.08 20.83 -6.76
N LEU A 69 24.62 19.70 -6.31
CA LEU A 69 23.89 18.77 -5.43
C LEU A 69 23.44 19.45 -4.15
N ILE A 70 24.32 20.20 -3.48
CA ILE A 70 23.98 20.94 -2.26
C ILE A 70 22.87 21.97 -2.51
N GLU A 71 22.89 22.66 -3.65
CA GLU A 71 21.87 23.66 -4.00
C GLU A 71 20.52 23.03 -4.30
N SER A 72 20.50 21.95 -5.08
CA SER A 72 19.29 21.17 -5.36
C SER A 72 18.66 20.64 -4.07
N GLU A 73 19.47 20.13 -3.16
CA GLU A 73 19.00 19.51 -1.91
C GLU A 73 18.47 20.54 -0.89
N LYS A 74 18.89 21.80 -0.98
CA LYS A 74 18.25 22.89 -0.20
C LYS A 74 16.80 23.11 -0.62
N VAL A 75 16.46 22.82 -1.87
CA VAL A 75 15.10 22.94 -2.40
C VAL A 75 14.29 21.68 -2.11
N ILE A 76 14.90 20.50 -2.29
CA ILE A 76 14.22 19.20 -2.19
C ILE A 76 13.88 18.81 -0.74
N GLN A 77 14.81 18.99 0.21
CA GLN A 77 14.55 18.56 1.59
C GLN A 77 13.33 19.22 2.26
N PRO A 78 13.09 20.53 2.12
CA PRO A 78 11.85 21.15 2.58
C PRO A 78 10.59 20.55 1.94
N ILE A 79 10.67 20.18 0.66
CA ILE A 79 9.53 19.59 -0.06
C ILE A 79 9.22 18.21 0.53
N TYR A 80 10.22 17.38 0.81
CA TYR A 80 9.99 16.09 1.47
C TYR A 80 9.36 16.25 2.87
N LYS A 81 9.82 17.24 3.66
CA LYS A 81 9.17 17.55 4.95
C LYS A 81 7.70 17.94 4.81
N GLN A 82 7.36 18.68 3.75
CA GLN A 82 5.96 19.01 3.45
C GLN A 82 5.16 17.77 3.04
N ILE A 83 5.75 16.89 2.22
CA ILE A 83 5.13 15.61 1.83
C ILE A 83 4.83 14.77 3.08
N ASP A 84 5.76 14.63 4.01
CA ASP A 84 5.55 13.86 5.25
C ASP A 84 4.34 14.37 6.04
N ILE A 85 4.23 15.70 6.22
CA ILE A 85 3.09 16.33 6.90
C ILE A 85 1.77 16.06 6.16
N LEU A 86 1.78 16.08 4.82
CA LEU A 86 0.59 15.79 4.03
C LEU A 86 0.20 14.31 4.10
N LEU A 87 1.17 13.40 4.15
CA LEU A 87 0.90 11.96 4.34
C LEU A 87 0.27 11.71 5.71
N ASP A 88 0.79 12.29 6.79
CA ASP A 88 0.20 12.24 8.13
C ASP A 88 -1.24 12.79 8.15
N LYS A 89 -1.48 13.87 7.40
CA LYS A 89 -2.82 14.46 7.26
C LYS A 89 -3.76 13.54 6.49
N ALA A 90 -3.31 12.96 5.38
CA ALA A 90 -4.11 12.01 4.61
C ALA A 90 -4.46 10.78 5.46
N ASP A 91 -3.52 10.31 6.27
CA ASP A 91 -3.78 9.24 7.24
C ASP A 91 -4.80 9.67 8.27
N SER A 92 -4.66 10.84 8.88
CA SER A 92 -5.64 11.33 9.86
C SER A 92 -7.05 11.45 9.27
N LEU A 93 -7.17 11.91 8.02
CA LEU A 93 -8.45 12.03 7.30
C LEU A 93 -9.12 10.67 7.01
N GLY A 94 -8.32 9.65 6.71
CA GLY A 94 -8.80 8.31 6.40
C GLY A 94 -9.10 7.44 7.62
N ALA A 95 -8.75 7.89 8.84
CA ALA A 95 -8.78 7.06 10.04
C ALA A 95 -10.17 6.47 10.34
N ASP A 96 -11.22 7.29 10.31
CA ASP A 96 -12.59 6.84 10.60
C ASP A 96 -13.09 5.82 9.57
N VAL A 97 -12.76 6.01 8.29
CA VAL A 97 -13.15 5.08 7.23
C VAL A 97 -12.41 3.75 7.40
N ARG A 98 -11.12 3.78 7.76
CA ARG A 98 -10.35 2.55 8.03
C ARG A 98 -10.87 1.76 9.23
N VAL A 99 -11.39 2.43 10.27
CA VAL A 99 -12.07 1.74 11.37
C VAL A 99 -13.31 0.98 10.88
N LYS A 100 -14.11 1.59 9.98
CA LYS A 100 -15.27 0.91 9.37
C LYS A 100 -14.83 -0.28 8.51
N ILE A 101 -13.79 -0.11 7.69
CA ILE A 101 -13.21 -1.19 6.87
C ILE A 101 -12.82 -2.37 7.76
N GLN A 102 -12.06 -2.10 8.83
CA GLN A 102 -11.64 -3.14 9.77
C GLN A 102 -12.84 -3.88 10.38
N ALA A 103 -13.90 -3.16 10.76
CA ALA A 103 -15.09 -3.78 11.33
C ALA A 103 -15.85 -4.68 10.32
N VAL A 104 -15.75 -4.41 9.02
CA VAL A 104 -16.31 -5.27 7.97
C VAL A 104 -15.39 -6.46 7.71
N ASP A 105 -14.08 -6.24 7.65
CA ASP A 105 -13.07 -7.31 7.52
C ASP A 105 -13.17 -8.33 8.66
N ASP A 106 -13.36 -7.87 9.90
CA ASP A 106 -13.55 -8.75 11.07
C ASP A 106 -14.77 -9.66 10.89
N LYS A 107 -15.90 -9.15 10.37
CA LYS A 107 -17.10 -9.96 10.09
C LYS A 107 -16.87 -10.96 8.96
N ILE A 108 -16.16 -10.55 7.92
CA ILE A 108 -15.78 -11.46 6.81
C ILE A 108 -14.93 -12.60 7.37
N TYR A 109 -13.94 -12.27 8.19
CA TYR A 109 -13.08 -13.26 8.84
C TYR A 109 -13.89 -14.23 9.72
N GLU A 110 -14.80 -13.72 10.56
CA GLU A 110 -15.67 -14.56 11.39
C GLU A 110 -16.49 -15.54 10.55
N ILE A 111 -17.12 -15.06 9.47
CA ILE A 111 -17.93 -15.89 8.56
C ILE A 111 -17.07 -16.94 7.85
N GLN A 112 -15.90 -16.56 7.34
CA GLN A 112 -14.98 -17.49 6.68
C GLN A 112 -14.44 -18.55 7.65
N ASN A 113 -14.22 -18.17 8.91
CA ASN A 113 -13.67 -19.06 9.92
C ASN A 113 -14.61 -20.22 10.27
N GLU A 114 -15.94 -20.08 10.07
CA GLU A 114 -16.92 -21.14 10.25
C GLU A 114 -16.57 -22.40 9.43
N ASP A 115 -16.07 -22.20 8.20
CA ASP A 115 -15.74 -23.27 7.26
C ASP A 115 -14.22 -23.39 6.98
N SER A 116 -13.38 -22.80 7.83
CA SER A 116 -11.91 -22.74 7.67
C SER A 116 -11.26 -24.10 7.40
N LYS A 117 -11.73 -25.17 8.07
CA LYS A 117 -11.21 -26.53 7.87
C LYS A 117 -11.42 -27.06 6.46
N ILE A 118 -12.49 -26.65 5.78
CA ILE A 118 -12.79 -27.04 4.40
C ILE A 118 -11.86 -26.26 3.45
N MET A 119 -11.64 -24.97 3.73
CA MET A 119 -10.67 -24.15 2.99
C MET A 119 -9.23 -24.66 3.17
N ASP A 120 -8.82 -25.02 4.38
CA ASP A 120 -7.50 -25.60 4.65
C ASP A 120 -7.24 -26.89 3.84
N LYS A 121 -8.29 -27.69 3.64
CA LYS A 121 -8.22 -28.89 2.80
C LYS A 121 -8.01 -28.52 1.33
N ALA A 122 -8.69 -27.50 0.82
CA ALA A 122 -8.47 -26.97 -0.54
C ALA A 122 -7.05 -26.40 -0.69
N HIS A 123 -6.55 -25.65 0.30
CA HIS A 123 -5.21 -25.08 0.29
C HIS A 123 -4.12 -26.14 0.27
N LYS A 124 -4.22 -27.16 1.12
CA LYS A 124 -3.26 -28.29 1.13
C LYS A 124 -3.22 -29.01 -0.21
N TYR A 125 -4.37 -29.14 -0.86
CA TYR A 125 -4.46 -29.74 -2.20
C TYR A 125 -3.75 -28.89 -3.25
N GLU A 126 -3.99 -27.58 -3.31
CA GLU A 126 -3.28 -26.71 -4.26
C GLU A 126 -1.78 -26.63 -3.98
N ALA A 127 -1.37 -26.51 -2.71
CA ALA A 127 0.04 -26.55 -2.33
C ALA A 127 0.73 -27.84 -2.77
N SER A 128 0.03 -28.98 -2.72
CA SER A 128 0.56 -30.25 -3.20
C SER A 128 0.78 -30.30 -4.72
N LYS A 129 0.05 -29.49 -5.50
CA LYS A 129 0.30 -29.35 -6.95
C LYS A 129 1.54 -28.51 -7.23
N LEU A 130 1.76 -27.46 -6.45
CA LEU A 130 2.93 -26.57 -6.60
C LEU A 130 4.25 -27.30 -6.31
N ILE A 131 4.26 -28.22 -5.32
CA ILE A 131 5.44 -29.03 -4.97
C ILE A 131 5.85 -29.98 -6.11
N ASN A 132 4.92 -30.38 -6.98
CA ASN A 132 5.14 -31.35 -8.06
C ASN A 132 5.54 -30.72 -9.41
N GLY A 133 6.00 -29.47 -9.39
CA GLY A 133 6.48 -28.74 -10.57
C GLY A 133 5.37 -27.94 -11.24
N PHE A 134 5.22 -26.68 -10.84
CA PHE A 134 4.50 -25.67 -11.62
C PHE A 134 5.32 -24.37 -11.65
N ASP A 135 5.64 -23.96 -12.88
CA ASP A 135 6.23 -22.68 -13.25
C ASP A 135 5.15 -21.60 -13.07
N ILE A 136 5.44 -20.58 -12.28
CA ILE A 136 4.52 -19.46 -12.06
C ILE A 136 4.62 -18.55 -13.29
N ASN A 137 3.85 -18.86 -14.34
CA ASN A 137 3.53 -17.83 -15.31
C ASN A 137 2.65 -16.81 -14.60
N GLU A 138 3.26 -15.69 -14.19
CA GLU A 138 2.65 -14.48 -13.61
C GLU A 138 1.64 -13.81 -14.58
N GLU A 139 1.54 -14.34 -15.80
CA GLU A 139 0.82 -13.78 -16.94
C GLU A 139 -0.40 -14.65 -17.31
N SER A 140 -1.53 -14.51 -16.58
CA SER A 140 -2.84 -14.90 -17.15
C SER A 140 -4.08 -14.30 -16.46
N LEU A 141 -3.95 -13.22 -15.69
CA LEU A 141 -5.13 -12.41 -15.33
C LEU A 141 -5.34 -11.36 -16.42
N ASP A 142 -6.05 -11.76 -17.48
CA ASP A 142 -6.54 -10.86 -18.51
C ASP A 142 -7.42 -9.77 -17.86
N ASP A 143 -6.97 -8.52 -17.92
CA ASP A 143 -7.64 -7.32 -17.39
C ASP A 143 -9.04 -7.10 -18.01
N ASN A 144 -9.40 -7.86 -19.05
CA ASN A 144 -10.68 -7.74 -19.77
C ASN A 144 -11.78 -8.69 -19.29
N ASN A 145 -11.51 -9.59 -18.33
CA ASN A 145 -12.58 -10.45 -17.81
C ASN A 145 -13.43 -9.66 -16.80
N GLU A 146 -14.59 -9.16 -17.24
CA GLU A 146 -15.63 -8.51 -16.41
C GLU A 146 -16.26 -9.44 -15.35
N GLU A 147 -15.80 -10.68 -15.24
CA GLU A 147 -16.30 -11.65 -14.26
C GLU A 147 -16.12 -11.12 -12.84
N SER A 148 -17.22 -11.07 -12.09
CA SER A 148 -17.19 -10.58 -10.72
C SER A 148 -16.30 -11.48 -9.84
N ILE A 149 -15.67 -10.91 -8.81
CA ILE A 149 -14.87 -11.67 -7.83
C ILE A 149 -15.68 -12.84 -7.25
N TYR A 150 -16.99 -12.65 -7.08
CA TYR A 150 -17.93 -13.66 -6.64
C TYR A 150 -18.01 -14.84 -7.63
N ASP A 151 -18.20 -14.57 -8.92
CA ASP A 151 -18.33 -15.62 -9.94
C ASP A 151 -17.04 -16.43 -10.09
N SER A 152 -15.89 -15.76 -10.06
CA SER A 152 -14.57 -16.41 -10.07
C SER A 152 -14.39 -17.37 -8.88
N MET A 153 -14.75 -16.92 -7.67
CA MET A 153 -14.65 -17.75 -6.46
C MET A 153 -15.61 -18.94 -6.49
N VAL A 154 -16.84 -18.74 -6.98
CA VAL A 154 -17.82 -19.81 -7.18
C VAL A 154 -17.31 -20.87 -8.16
N ASN A 155 -16.71 -20.44 -9.26
CA ASN A 155 -16.15 -21.33 -10.28
C ASN A 155 -14.94 -22.10 -9.73
N TYR A 156 -14.08 -21.45 -8.96
CA TYR A 156 -12.98 -22.10 -8.24
C TYR A 156 -13.48 -23.19 -7.28
N ILE A 157 -14.45 -22.89 -6.40
CA ILE A 157 -14.99 -23.88 -5.45
C ILE A 157 -15.58 -25.09 -6.18
N LYS A 158 -16.29 -24.86 -7.30
CA LYS A 158 -16.87 -25.94 -8.10
C LYS A 158 -15.79 -26.82 -8.76
N SER A 159 -14.68 -26.22 -9.19
CA SER A 159 -13.61 -26.93 -9.90
C SER A 159 -12.76 -27.82 -8.99
N LEU A 160 -12.69 -27.53 -7.69
CA LEU A 160 -11.85 -28.28 -6.74
C LEU A 160 -12.28 -29.76 -6.61
N PRO A 161 -11.49 -30.73 -7.10
CA PRO A 161 -11.86 -32.15 -7.05
C PRO A 161 -11.65 -32.77 -5.66
N VAL A 162 -10.86 -32.12 -4.79
CA VAL A 162 -10.60 -32.58 -3.42
C VAL A 162 -11.81 -32.41 -2.49
N LEU A 163 -12.74 -31.54 -2.84
CA LEU A 163 -13.92 -31.24 -2.04
C LEU A 163 -15.08 -32.15 -2.44
N THR A 164 -15.76 -32.69 -1.43
CA THR A 164 -17.04 -33.39 -1.60
C THR A 164 -18.14 -32.41 -2.03
N ALA A 165 -19.25 -32.92 -2.58
CA ALA A 165 -20.40 -32.08 -2.92
C ALA A 165 -20.91 -31.24 -1.73
N SER A 166 -21.04 -31.86 -0.55
CA SER A 166 -21.49 -31.16 0.66
C SER A 166 -20.50 -30.09 1.14
N GLU A 167 -19.19 -30.31 1.00
CA GLU A 167 -18.17 -29.31 1.33
C GLU A 167 -18.24 -28.12 0.36
N LYS A 168 -18.45 -28.37 -0.94
CA LYS A 168 -18.65 -27.31 -1.94
C LYS A 168 -19.90 -26.49 -1.63
N ASP A 169 -21.02 -27.14 -1.32
CA ASP A 169 -22.27 -26.45 -1.00
C ASP A 169 -22.12 -25.52 0.22
N LYS A 170 -21.36 -25.94 1.24
CA LYS A 170 -21.05 -25.10 2.40
C LYS A 170 -20.23 -23.86 2.01
N LEU A 171 -19.13 -24.05 1.28
CA LEU A 171 -18.30 -22.93 0.84
C LEU A 171 -19.07 -21.97 -0.07
N LEU A 172 -19.91 -22.47 -0.97
CA LEU A 172 -20.77 -21.63 -1.82
C LEU A 172 -21.79 -20.84 -1.00
N ALA A 173 -22.41 -21.46 0.00
CA ALA A 173 -23.31 -20.77 0.92
C ALA A 173 -22.58 -19.67 1.70
N THR A 174 -21.33 -19.93 2.13
CA THR A 174 -20.47 -18.96 2.79
C THR A 174 -20.10 -17.80 1.87
N GLN A 175 -19.74 -18.05 0.61
CA GLN A 175 -19.51 -16.97 -0.37
C GLN A 175 -20.76 -16.10 -0.58
N LYS A 176 -21.95 -16.71 -0.63
CA LYS A 176 -23.21 -15.98 -0.73
C LYS A 176 -23.48 -15.09 0.49
N LYS A 177 -23.13 -15.54 1.70
CA LYS A 177 -23.21 -14.71 2.92
C LYS A 177 -22.25 -13.53 2.88
N LEU A 178 -21.08 -13.68 2.24
CA LEU A 178 -20.02 -12.66 2.18
C LEU A 178 -20.28 -11.56 1.13
N GLU A 179 -21.06 -11.85 0.09
CA GLU A 179 -21.38 -10.93 -1.00
C GLU A 179 -21.75 -9.49 -0.54
N PRO A 180 -22.68 -9.27 0.42
CA PRO A 180 -22.99 -7.92 0.89
C PRO A 180 -21.82 -7.21 1.56
N TYR A 181 -20.97 -7.93 2.29
CA TYR A 181 -19.81 -7.35 2.97
C TYR A 181 -18.72 -6.93 1.99
N TYR A 182 -18.50 -7.70 0.92
CA TYR A 182 -17.57 -7.29 -0.14
C TYR A 182 -18.04 -6.03 -0.89
N LYS A 183 -19.36 -5.90 -1.12
CA LYS A 183 -19.94 -4.65 -1.67
C LYS A 183 -19.76 -3.48 -0.72
N GLU A 184 -19.96 -3.70 0.59
CA GLU A 184 -19.73 -2.69 1.62
C GLU A 184 -18.25 -2.24 1.65
N LEU A 185 -17.30 -3.17 1.61
CA LEU A 185 -15.87 -2.86 1.50
C LEU A 185 -15.56 -2.03 0.25
N GLU A 186 -16.10 -2.39 -0.92
CA GLU A 186 -15.86 -1.63 -2.15
C GLU A 186 -16.27 -0.17 -2.00
N GLU A 187 -17.44 0.10 -1.42
CA GLU A 187 -17.92 1.45 -1.17
C GLU A 187 -17.08 2.19 -0.11
N LEU A 188 -16.66 1.51 0.95
CA LEU A 188 -15.78 2.09 1.96
C LEU A 188 -14.39 2.45 1.40
N TYR A 189 -13.82 1.62 0.51
CA TYR A 189 -12.57 1.95 -0.16
C TYR A 189 -12.71 3.12 -1.14
N LYS A 190 -13.87 3.27 -1.81
CA LYS A 190 -14.19 4.47 -2.60
C LYS A 190 -14.31 5.71 -1.71
N GLU A 191 -14.93 5.59 -0.53
CA GLU A 191 -15.02 6.66 0.46
C GLU A 191 -13.61 7.08 0.95
N LEU A 192 -12.76 6.10 1.26
CA LEU A 192 -11.37 6.33 1.69
C LEU A 192 -10.56 7.09 0.63
N ASP A 193 -10.62 6.63 -0.63
CA ASP A 193 -9.98 7.30 -1.76
C ASP A 193 -10.48 8.75 -1.89
N LYS A 194 -11.80 8.94 -1.87
CA LYS A 194 -12.42 10.26 -1.99
C LYS A 194 -11.98 11.23 -0.89
N VAL A 195 -11.85 10.79 0.36
CA VAL A 195 -11.46 11.66 1.48
C VAL A 195 -9.96 12.01 1.45
N GLN A 196 -9.11 11.08 1.03
CA GLN A 196 -7.66 11.30 0.96
C GLN A 196 -7.22 12.02 -0.32
N LYS A 197 -7.98 11.87 -1.42
CA LYS A 197 -7.63 12.35 -2.74
C LYS A 197 -7.15 13.81 -2.81
N PRO A 198 -7.82 14.80 -2.18
CA PRO A 198 -7.37 16.19 -2.28
C PRO A 198 -5.95 16.41 -1.72
N VAL A 199 -5.59 15.67 -0.66
CA VAL A 199 -4.25 15.74 -0.06
C VAL A 199 -3.25 14.96 -0.89
N MET A 200 -3.63 13.79 -1.41
CA MET A 200 -2.77 13.01 -2.30
C MET A 200 -2.47 13.75 -3.61
N ASP A 201 -3.44 14.48 -4.17
CA ASP A 201 -3.24 15.33 -5.35
C ASP A 201 -2.24 16.49 -5.07
N GLU A 202 -2.09 16.90 -3.81
CA GLU A 202 -1.08 17.89 -3.40
C GLU A 202 0.30 17.23 -3.27
N VAL A 203 0.37 16.04 -2.67
CA VAL A 203 1.58 15.21 -2.59
C VAL A 203 2.14 14.94 -3.99
N ASP A 204 1.31 14.54 -4.94
CA ASP A 204 1.71 14.30 -6.33
C ASP A 204 2.34 15.54 -6.97
N LYS A 205 1.79 16.73 -6.71
CA LYS A 205 2.37 18.00 -7.21
C LYS A 205 3.72 18.30 -6.58
N LEU A 206 3.93 17.94 -5.31
CA LEU A 206 5.22 18.11 -4.64
C LEU A 206 6.26 17.14 -5.19
N TYR A 207 5.91 15.87 -5.42
CA TYR A 207 6.80 14.92 -6.08
C TYR A 207 7.18 15.38 -7.49
N ASN A 208 6.25 15.90 -8.28
CA ASN A 208 6.58 16.46 -9.58
C ASN A 208 7.61 17.61 -9.49
N LYS A 209 7.57 18.44 -8.45
CA LYS A 209 8.59 19.49 -8.24
C LYS A 209 9.95 18.91 -7.89
N VAL A 210 9.98 17.86 -7.07
CA VAL A 210 11.20 17.13 -6.74
C VAL A 210 11.81 16.52 -8.00
N ASP A 211 10.99 15.90 -8.85
CA ASP A 211 11.44 15.33 -10.12
C ASP A 211 12.01 16.41 -11.06
N GLU A 212 11.35 17.57 -11.18
CA GLU A 212 11.88 18.69 -11.97
C GLU A 212 13.23 19.19 -11.45
N GLU A 213 13.38 19.33 -10.12
CA GLU A 213 14.63 19.77 -9.50
C GLU A 213 15.76 18.73 -9.66
N TYR A 214 15.43 17.44 -9.59
CA TYR A 214 16.42 16.36 -9.77
C TYR A 214 16.91 16.23 -11.21
N LYS A 215 16.15 16.62 -12.24
CA LYS A 215 16.56 16.48 -13.65
C LYS A 215 17.92 17.10 -13.94
N ASP A 216 18.22 18.25 -13.34
CA ASP A 216 19.45 19.00 -13.58
C ASP A 216 20.67 18.42 -12.86
N VAL A 217 20.46 17.50 -11.91
CA VAL A 217 21.54 16.88 -11.12
C VAL A 217 21.56 15.34 -11.21
N ALA A 218 20.58 14.71 -11.87
CA ALA A 218 20.50 13.26 -12.03
C ALA A 218 21.77 12.66 -12.64
N TYR A 219 22.35 13.32 -13.64
CA TYR A 219 23.62 12.88 -14.25
C TYR A 219 24.80 12.86 -13.27
N ILE A 220 24.74 13.66 -12.20
CA ILE A 220 25.77 13.69 -11.15
C ILE A 220 25.61 12.47 -10.26
N TRP A 221 24.36 12.13 -9.89
CA TRP A 221 24.06 10.91 -9.15
C TRP A 221 24.45 9.66 -9.91
N ASP A 222 24.17 9.59 -11.22
CA ASP A 222 24.63 8.50 -12.07
C ASP A 222 26.16 8.33 -11.98
N LYS A 223 26.93 9.42 -11.99
CA LYS A 223 28.39 9.34 -11.85
C LYS A 223 28.82 8.82 -10.49
N VAL A 224 28.10 9.16 -9.41
CA VAL A 224 28.41 8.67 -8.07
C VAL A 224 28.24 7.15 -8.04
N ASP A 225 27.12 6.63 -8.53
CA ASP A 225 26.80 5.20 -8.54
C ASP A 225 27.79 4.36 -9.36
N HIS A 226 28.36 4.93 -10.43
CA HIS A 226 29.37 4.27 -11.25
C HIS A 226 30.80 4.36 -10.69
N ASN A 227 31.03 5.14 -9.63
CA ASN A 227 32.34 5.38 -9.02
C ASN A 227 32.45 4.94 -7.54
N GLU A 228 31.43 4.25 -7.01
CA GLU A 228 31.52 3.49 -5.75
C GLU A 228 32.37 2.22 -5.89
#